data_AF-A0A243Q835-F1
#
_entry.id   AF-A0A243Q835-F1
#
_cell.length_a   1.000
_cell.length_b   1.000
_cell.length_c   1.000
_cell.angle_alpha   90.00
_cell.angle_beta   90.00
_cell.angle_gamma   90.00
#
_symmetry.space_group_name_H-M   'P 1'
#
loop_
_entity.id
_entity.type
_entity.pdbx_description
1 polymer ?
#
loop_
_entity_poly.entity_id
_entity_poly.type
_entity_poly.pdbx_seq_one_letter_code
_entity_poly.pdbx_strand_id
1 'polypeptide(L)'
;MRGGTTSSPDRAWDSVPCGGARRWTVWAGRPSRGSGLRSSIVSETPPSERPSTFADGVRLAIGTLSVFPVRPGTVDRRAGGIAMTAAPFVGALIGAVAGTVLTVALWLEITPLLASVLAVATVALLTRGLHLDGLADLADGLGSGRPAEQALDIMKRSDIGPFGVVTLVFTLLAQVAALSEVSAAGAGPIALFTACVAGRLALTWACRAGVPSARPGGLGAMVAGTVRRGPALAVTALMLALPAALTLLVSIGAFSPVLPAFSGASDGFGLSASYVSSGVSATAGEAMLSEVHGPVGLAAVGPGHGRSSSLWGPCVAVLAVLAGLLAAWALRRRAVRRLGGITGDVLGALVEIATATTLVVYAMTMG
;
A
#
# COMPACT_ATOMS: atom_id res chain seq x y z
N MET A 1 33.19 -13.90 -35.05
CA MET A 1 32.02 -14.35 -34.26
C MET A 1 31.42 -13.11 -33.60
N ARG A 2 30.22 -12.70 -34.03
CA ARG A 2 29.58 -11.44 -33.62
C ARG A 2 28.84 -11.61 -32.30
N GLY A 3 29.09 -10.69 -31.37
CA GLY A 3 28.37 -10.60 -30.09
C GLY A 3 26.94 -10.11 -30.30
N GLY A 4 26.00 -10.80 -29.64
CA GLY A 4 24.63 -10.36 -29.49
C GLY A 4 24.48 -9.61 -28.17
N THR A 5 24.19 -8.32 -28.23
CA THR A 5 23.69 -7.55 -27.10
C THR A 5 22.19 -7.84 -26.98
N THR A 6 21.81 -8.57 -25.94
CA THR A 6 20.41 -8.70 -25.53
C THR A 6 19.95 -7.38 -24.93
N SER A 7 19.09 -6.65 -25.65
CA SER A 7 18.37 -5.49 -25.12
C SER A 7 17.40 -5.97 -24.03
N SER A 8 17.63 -5.51 -22.80
CA SER A 8 16.72 -5.67 -21.66
C SER A 8 15.37 -4.99 -21.95
N PRO A 9 14.22 -5.53 -21.50
CA PRO A 9 12.95 -4.82 -21.57
C PRO A 9 12.97 -3.60 -20.62
N ASP A 10 12.55 -2.44 -21.13
CA ASP A 10 12.40 -1.19 -20.36
C ASP A 10 11.38 -1.39 -19.21
N ARG A 11 11.76 -1.06 -17.97
CA ARG A 11 10.88 -1.15 -16.79
C ARG A 11 9.84 -0.02 -16.78
N ALA A 12 8.72 -0.26 -16.08
CA ALA A 12 7.60 0.67 -15.98
C ALA A 12 8.01 2.09 -15.51
N TRP A 13 9.00 2.21 -14.63
CA TRP A 13 9.51 3.51 -14.14
C TRP A 13 10.45 4.25 -15.11
N ASP A 14 11.21 3.50 -15.92
CA ASP A 14 12.12 4.05 -16.93
C ASP A 14 11.37 4.40 -18.22
N SER A 15 10.20 3.79 -18.43
CA SER A 15 9.31 4.05 -19.56
C SER A 15 8.50 5.36 -19.45
N VAL A 16 8.69 6.17 -18.40
CA VAL A 16 8.08 7.50 -18.30
C VAL A 16 8.94 8.47 -19.13
N PRO A 17 8.53 8.86 -20.36
CA PRO A 17 9.42 9.56 -21.27
C PRO A 17 9.65 10.99 -20.78
N CYS A 18 10.89 11.37 -20.55
CA CYS A 18 11.29 12.77 -20.54
C CYS A 18 11.36 13.24 -21.99
N GLY A 19 10.23 13.70 -22.53
CA GLY A 19 10.12 14.21 -23.89
C GLY A 19 10.08 13.11 -24.96
N GLY A 20 9.01 13.10 -25.75
CA GLY A 20 8.84 12.19 -26.88
C GLY A 20 7.80 11.10 -26.61
N ALA A 21 6.61 11.29 -27.14
CA ALA A 21 5.53 10.32 -27.09
C ALA A 21 5.87 9.09 -27.95
N ARG A 22 6.13 7.93 -27.32
CA ARG A 22 5.92 6.64 -27.98
C ARG A 22 4.60 6.04 -27.55
N ARG A 23 3.84 5.66 -28.57
CA ARG A 23 2.55 4.99 -28.58
C ARG A 23 2.63 3.69 -27.78
N TRP A 24 1.76 3.52 -26.79
CA TRP A 24 1.50 2.22 -26.17
C TRP A 24 0.84 1.31 -27.21
N THR A 25 1.61 0.52 -27.93
CA THR A 25 1.07 -0.60 -28.69
C THR A 25 0.87 -1.76 -27.73
N VAL A 26 -0.39 -1.99 -27.42
CA VAL A 26 -0.94 -3.25 -26.90
C VAL A 26 -0.28 -4.42 -27.61
N TRP A 27 0.22 -5.39 -26.84
CA TRP A 27 0.75 -6.64 -27.32
C TRP A 27 -0.37 -7.42 -28.04
N ALA A 28 -0.36 -7.36 -29.37
CA ALA A 28 -1.22 -8.15 -30.24
C ALA A 28 -0.46 -8.55 -31.51
N GLY A 29 -0.20 -9.85 -31.65
CA GLY A 29 -0.19 -10.58 -32.94
C GLY A 29 0.87 -10.26 -34.00
N ARG A 30 1.83 -11.18 -34.14
CA ARG A 30 2.66 -11.61 -35.31
C ARG A 30 2.97 -10.65 -36.50
N PRO A 31 4.18 -10.71 -37.07
CA PRO A 31 4.56 -9.91 -38.23
C PRO A 31 4.09 -10.54 -39.56
N SER A 32 3.51 -9.72 -40.44
CA SER A 32 3.36 -10.03 -41.86
C SER A 32 4.21 -9.07 -42.71
N ARG A 33 4.96 -9.67 -43.63
CA ARG A 33 5.83 -9.03 -44.63
C ARG A 33 4.99 -8.29 -45.67
N GLY A 34 5.46 -7.13 -46.16
CA GLY A 34 4.91 -6.53 -47.40
C GLY A 34 5.34 -5.10 -47.64
N SER A 35 6.14 -4.92 -48.69
CA SER A 35 6.67 -3.70 -49.34
C SER A 35 5.67 -2.58 -49.65
N GLY A 36 6.17 -1.33 -49.72
CA GLY A 36 5.72 -0.37 -50.73
C GLY A 36 5.49 1.07 -50.24
N LEU A 37 6.30 1.99 -50.78
CA LEU A 37 6.22 3.44 -50.78
C LEU A 37 4.86 4.08 -50.42
N ARG A 38 4.89 5.04 -49.48
CA ARG A 38 4.49 6.44 -49.70
C ARG A 38 4.97 7.30 -48.53
N SER A 39 5.80 8.27 -48.85
CA SER A 39 6.19 9.39 -47.99
C SER A 39 4.96 10.28 -47.73
N SER A 40 4.16 9.94 -46.72
CA SER A 40 3.19 10.86 -46.15
C SER A 40 3.88 11.65 -45.05
N ILE A 41 4.12 12.92 -45.36
CA ILE A 41 4.28 14.07 -44.46
C ILE A 41 4.07 13.66 -43.00
N VAL A 42 5.19 13.49 -42.29
CA VAL A 42 5.18 13.44 -40.83
C VAL A 42 4.78 14.85 -40.41
N SER A 43 3.51 15.04 -40.06
CA SER A 43 3.13 16.18 -39.23
C SER A 43 3.74 15.93 -37.86
N GLU A 44 5.01 16.31 -37.72
CA GLU A 44 5.62 16.55 -36.42
C GLU A 44 4.83 17.69 -35.78
N THR A 45 3.80 17.33 -35.03
CA THR A 45 3.19 18.25 -34.09
C THR A 45 4.24 18.50 -33.00
N PRO A 46 4.62 19.77 -32.73
CA PRO A 46 5.62 20.06 -31.71
C PRO A 46 5.19 19.49 -30.36
N PRO A 47 6.14 19.17 -29.45
CA PRO A 47 5.79 18.79 -28.07
C PRO A 47 4.84 19.86 -27.54
N SER A 48 3.68 19.44 -27.04
CA SER A 48 2.60 20.38 -26.70
C SER A 48 3.13 21.49 -25.79
N GLU A 49 3.28 22.71 -26.31
CA GLU A 49 3.72 23.90 -25.58
C GLU A 49 2.76 24.31 -24.45
N ARG A 50 1.66 23.58 -24.28
CA ARG A 50 0.65 23.86 -23.27
C ARG A 50 1.14 23.38 -21.90
N PRO A 51 1.20 24.28 -20.89
CA PRO A 51 1.59 23.91 -19.54
C PRO A 51 0.59 22.88 -18.98
N SER A 52 1.09 21.97 -18.14
CA SER A 52 0.23 20.94 -17.59
C SER A 52 -0.89 21.48 -16.72
N THR A 53 -2.04 20.81 -16.82
CA THR A 53 -3.25 21.16 -16.08
C THR A 53 -3.36 20.37 -14.77
N PHE A 54 -4.26 20.79 -13.89
CA PHE A 54 -4.59 20.00 -12.69
C PHE A 54 -5.09 18.60 -13.04
N ALA A 55 -5.92 18.49 -14.09
CA ALA A 55 -6.44 17.21 -14.56
C ALA A 55 -5.31 16.29 -15.06
N ASP A 56 -4.29 16.82 -15.74
CA ASP A 56 -3.13 16.02 -16.16
C ASP A 56 -2.38 15.44 -14.96
N GLY A 57 -2.19 16.21 -13.89
CA GLY A 57 -1.58 15.73 -12.65
C GLY A 57 -2.41 14.65 -11.94
N VAL A 58 -3.74 14.80 -11.88
CA VAL A 58 -4.64 13.77 -11.31
C VAL A 58 -4.61 12.49 -12.15
N ARG A 59 -4.64 12.62 -13.48
CA ARG A 59 -4.52 11.48 -14.40
C ARG A 59 -3.18 10.77 -14.24
N LEU A 60 -2.09 11.53 -14.07
CA LEU A 60 -0.77 11.00 -13.80
C LEU A 60 -0.75 10.25 -12.46
N ALA A 61 -1.38 10.77 -11.40
CA ALA A 61 -1.48 10.06 -10.12
C ALA A 61 -2.17 8.71 -10.26
N ILE A 62 -3.36 8.69 -10.90
CA ILE A 62 -4.14 7.46 -11.06
C ILE A 62 -3.39 6.46 -11.93
N GLY A 63 -2.89 6.89 -13.10
CA GLY A 63 -2.22 5.98 -14.04
C GLY A 63 -0.86 5.45 -13.55
N THR A 64 -0.18 6.20 -12.68
CA THR A 64 1.14 5.79 -12.14
C THR A 64 1.01 4.96 -10.87
N LEU A 65 0.06 5.30 -9.99
CA LEU A 65 -0.07 4.69 -8.67
C LEU A 65 -1.16 3.60 -8.61
N SER A 66 -1.79 3.30 -9.74
CA SER A 66 -2.78 2.22 -9.85
C SER A 66 -2.79 1.59 -11.24
N VAL A 67 -3.48 0.45 -11.36
CA VAL A 67 -3.69 -0.29 -12.60
C VAL A 67 -4.70 0.41 -13.53
N PHE A 68 -5.51 1.34 -13.00
CA PHE A 68 -6.64 1.91 -13.73
C PHE A 68 -6.18 2.63 -15.00
N PRO A 69 -6.74 2.28 -16.17
CA PRO A 69 -6.35 2.89 -17.43
C PRO A 69 -6.85 4.34 -17.48
N VAL A 70 -5.92 5.27 -17.69
CA VAL A 70 -6.23 6.69 -17.84
C VAL A 70 -5.57 7.20 -19.11
N ARG A 71 -6.29 8.05 -19.87
CA ARG A 71 -5.73 8.68 -21.06
C ARG A 71 -4.55 9.57 -20.67
N PRO A 72 -3.35 9.36 -21.22
CA PRO A 72 -2.18 10.15 -20.88
C PRO A 72 -2.43 11.64 -21.16
N GLY A 73 -2.09 12.47 -20.19
CA GLY A 73 -2.07 13.93 -20.32
C GLY A 73 -0.66 14.45 -20.58
N THR A 74 -0.47 15.75 -20.43
CA THR A 74 0.87 16.36 -20.42
C THR A 74 1.65 15.94 -19.17
N VAL A 75 2.90 15.52 -19.33
CA VAL A 75 3.75 15.03 -18.23
C VAL A 75 4.94 15.95 -18.07
N ASP A 76 4.91 16.76 -17.00
CA ASP A 76 6.00 17.65 -16.60
C ASP A 76 6.16 17.66 -15.06
N ARG A 77 7.12 18.44 -14.55
CA ARG A 77 7.36 18.56 -13.10
C ARG A 77 6.15 19.13 -12.34
N ARG A 78 5.34 19.97 -12.98
CA ARG A 78 4.13 20.55 -12.37
C ARG A 78 3.06 19.47 -12.21
N ALA A 79 2.81 18.67 -13.25
CA ALA A 79 1.93 17.51 -13.20
C ALA A 79 2.42 16.50 -12.15
N GLY A 80 3.74 16.28 -12.06
CA GLY A 80 4.36 15.46 -11.02
C GLY A 80 4.05 15.95 -9.60
N GLY A 81 4.19 17.25 -9.33
CA GLY A 81 3.85 17.83 -8.03
C GLY A 81 2.37 17.71 -7.67
N ILE A 82 1.49 17.92 -8.65
CA ILE A 82 0.04 17.70 -8.48
C ILE A 82 -0.24 16.22 -8.20
N ALA A 83 0.38 15.32 -8.96
CA ALA A 83 0.19 13.89 -8.81
C ALA A 83 0.60 13.39 -7.42
N MET A 84 1.76 13.82 -6.92
CA MET A 84 2.24 13.45 -5.59
C MET A 84 1.42 14.10 -4.46
N THR A 85 0.80 15.25 -4.71
CA THR A 85 -0.16 15.87 -3.75
C THR A 85 -1.49 15.11 -3.75
N ALA A 86 -1.91 14.58 -4.89
CA ALA A 86 -3.14 13.80 -5.05
C ALA A 86 -2.98 12.31 -4.68
N ALA A 87 -1.76 11.83 -4.50
CA ALA A 87 -1.45 10.43 -4.21
C ALA A 87 -2.30 9.84 -3.05
N PRO A 88 -2.51 10.52 -1.90
CA PRO A 88 -3.29 9.96 -0.80
C PRO A 88 -4.72 9.56 -1.18
N PHE A 89 -5.35 10.26 -2.13
CA PHE A 89 -6.67 9.91 -2.63
C PHE A 89 -6.67 8.62 -3.45
N VAL A 90 -5.59 8.35 -4.20
CA VAL A 90 -5.39 7.04 -4.86
C VAL A 90 -5.19 5.94 -3.81
N GLY A 91 -4.45 6.24 -2.74
CA GLY A 91 -4.32 5.36 -1.58
C GLY A 91 -5.66 5.03 -0.93
N ALA A 92 -6.51 6.05 -0.72
CA ALA A 92 -7.87 5.87 -0.18
C ALA A 92 -8.74 4.99 -1.10
N LEU A 93 -8.69 5.21 -2.42
CA LEU A 93 -9.42 4.37 -3.38
C LEU A 93 -8.97 2.91 -3.33
N ILE A 94 -7.65 2.66 -3.36
CA ILE A 94 -7.10 1.30 -3.30
C ILE A 94 -7.46 0.64 -1.97
N GLY A 95 -7.32 1.37 -0.85
CA GLY A 95 -7.68 0.90 0.47
C GLY A 95 -9.17 0.55 0.60
N ALA A 96 -10.05 1.34 -0.02
CA ALA A 96 -11.48 1.05 -0.06
C ALA A 96 -11.78 -0.23 -0.85
N VAL A 97 -11.21 -0.40 -2.05
CA VAL A 97 -11.41 -1.60 -2.86
C VAL A 97 -10.88 -2.86 -2.15
N ALA A 98 -9.66 -2.81 -1.62
CA ALA A 98 -9.08 -3.93 -0.90
C ALA A 98 -9.79 -4.20 0.44
N GLY A 99 -10.27 -3.16 1.12
CA GLY A 99 -11.12 -3.28 2.31
C GLY A 99 -12.47 -3.93 2.03
N THR A 100 -13.08 -3.67 0.86
CA THR A 100 -14.28 -4.38 0.42
C THR A 100 -14.00 -5.86 0.18
N VAL A 101 -12.89 -6.21 -0.48
CA VAL A 101 -12.49 -7.62 -0.66
C VAL A 101 -12.31 -8.32 0.68
N LEU A 102 -11.63 -7.67 1.63
CA LEU A 102 -11.46 -8.17 2.99
C LEU A 102 -12.82 -8.40 3.67
N THR A 103 -13.70 -7.39 3.63
CA THR A 103 -15.02 -7.44 4.28
C THR A 103 -15.89 -8.54 3.69
N VAL A 104 -15.92 -8.67 2.35
CA VAL A 104 -16.68 -9.73 1.66
C VAL A 104 -16.11 -11.10 1.99
N ALA A 105 -14.79 -11.27 2.03
CA ALA A 105 -14.17 -12.53 2.40
C ALA A 105 -14.56 -12.94 3.83
N LEU A 106 -14.50 -12.01 4.79
CA LEU A 106 -14.92 -12.28 6.18
C LEU A 106 -16.42 -12.57 6.29
N TRP A 107 -17.26 -11.89 5.49
CA TRP A 107 -18.70 -12.17 5.42
C TRP A 107 -19.01 -13.56 4.85
N LEU A 108 -18.17 -14.07 3.96
CA LEU A 108 -18.21 -15.44 3.44
C LEU A 108 -17.55 -16.47 4.40
N GLU A 109 -17.31 -16.09 5.66
CA GLU A 109 -16.69 -16.94 6.68
C GLU A 109 -15.28 -17.44 6.32
N ILE A 110 -14.58 -16.74 5.42
CA ILE A 110 -13.16 -17.01 5.14
C ILE A 110 -12.32 -16.59 6.36
N THR A 111 -11.37 -17.45 6.75
CA THR A 111 -10.47 -17.16 7.88
C THR A 111 -9.78 -15.80 7.75
N PRO A 112 -9.55 -15.06 8.87
CA PRO A 112 -8.90 -13.75 8.83
C PRO A 112 -7.55 -13.75 8.12
N LEU A 113 -6.79 -14.85 8.23
CA LEU A 113 -5.52 -15.02 7.56
C LEU A 113 -5.68 -15.02 6.04
N LEU A 114 -6.56 -15.89 5.50
CA LEU A 114 -6.77 -15.98 4.06
C LEU A 114 -7.42 -14.70 3.51
N ALA A 115 -8.37 -14.11 4.25
CA ALA A 115 -8.98 -12.85 3.88
C ALA A 115 -7.94 -11.70 3.78
N SER A 116 -6.97 -11.69 4.70
CA SER A 116 -5.85 -10.73 4.70
C SER A 116 -4.90 -10.95 3.52
N VAL A 117 -4.61 -12.20 3.17
CA VAL A 117 -3.83 -12.55 1.96
C VAL A 117 -4.53 -12.01 0.70
N LEU A 118 -5.84 -12.25 0.56
CA LEU A 118 -6.62 -11.75 -0.58
C LEU A 118 -6.62 -10.22 -0.66
N ALA A 119 -6.74 -9.55 0.47
CA ALA A 119 -6.73 -8.09 0.55
C ALA A 119 -5.36 -7.50 0.18
N VAL A 120 -4.26 -8.04 0.73
CA VAL A 120 -2.89 -7.61 0.38
C VAL A 120 -2.56 -7.91 -1.08
N ALA A 121 -2.97 -9.09 -1.59
CA ALA A 121 -2.84 -9.42 -3.00
C ALA A 121 -3.64 -8.45 -3.90
N THR A 122 -4.82 -8.00 -3.46
CA THR A 122 -5.61 -6.99 -4.16
C THR A 122 -4.86 -5.66 -4.25
N VAL A 123 -4.21 -5.21 -3.16
CA VAL A 123 -3.37 -3.99 -3.19
C VAL A 123 -2.20 -4.15 -4.16
N ALA A 124 -1.53 -5.31 -4.16
CA ALA A 124 -0.43 -5.61 -5.08
C ALA A 124 -0.90 -5.60 -6.55
N LEU A 125 -2.02 -6.26 -6.87
CA LEU A 125 -2.58 -6.29 -8.23
C LEU A 125 -3.05 -4.91 -8.69
N LEU A 126 -3.74 -4.16 -7.83
CA LEU A 126 -4.20 -2.80 -8.13
C LEU A 126 -3.05 -1.81 -8.35
N THR A 127 -1.83 -2.14 -7.91
CA THR A 127 -0.61 -1.35 -8.15
C THR A 127 0.32 -1.99 -9.17
N ARG A 128 -0.06 -3.12 -9.78
CA ARG A 128 0.78 -3.94 -10.67
C ARG A 128 2.10 -4.39 -10.02
N GLY A 129 2.14 -4.47 -8.69
CA GLY A 129 3.35 -4.80 -7.92
C GLY A 129 4.43 -3.73 -7.93
N LEU A 130 4.15 -2.52 -8.46
CA LEU A 130 5.13 -1.48 -8.72
C LEU A 130 5.87 -1.00 -7.45
N HIS A 131 5.17 -0.97 -6.31
CA HIS A 131 5.78 -0.58 -5.04
C HIS A 131 6.60 -1.71 -4.41
N LEU A 132 6.16 -2.96 -4.58
CA LEU A 132 6.89 -4.16 -4.14
C LEU A 132 8.20 -4.30 -4.93
N ASP A 133 8.15 -4.08 -6.24
CA ASP A 133 9.35 -4.01 -7.10
C ASP A 133 10.34 -2.95 -6.59
N GLY A 134 9.84 -1.73 -6.32
CA GLY A 134 10.66 -0.67 -5.76
C GLY A 134 11.26 -0.98 -4.38
N LEU A 135 10.52 -1.70 -3.53
CA LEU A 135 11.02 -2.18 -2.24
C LEU A 135 12.16 -3.19 -2.41
N ALA A 136 12.00 -4.15 -3.33
CA ALA A 136 13.01 -5.16 -3.62
C ALA A 136 14.29 -4.53 -4.19
N ASP A 137 14.15 -3.68 -5.21
CA ASP A 137 15.25 -2.96 -5.83
C ASP A 137 16.01 -2.12 -4.81
N LEU A 138 15.30 -1.33 -3.99
CA LEU A 138 15.96 -0.53 -2.96
C LEU A 138 16.70 -1.39 -1.94
N ALA A 139 16.12 -2.52 -1.55
CA ALA A 139 16.75 -3.44 -0.61
C ALA A 139 18.04 -4.04 -1.20
N ASP A 140 18.03 -4.46 -2.46
CA ASP A 140 19.24 -4.97 -3.13
C ASP A 140 20.29 -3.89 -3.34
N GLY A 141 19.87 -2.69 -3.77
CA GLY A 141 20.76 -1.54 -3.92
C GLY A 141 21.45 -1.16 -2.60
N LEU A 142 20.67 -0.97 -1.52
CA LEU A 142 21.22 -0.61 -0.21
C LEU A 142 21.96 -1.76 0.47
N GLY A 143 21.51 -3.00 0.28
CA GLY A 143 22.08 -4.22 0.85
C GLY A 143 23.42 -4.62 0.21
N SER A 144 23.64 -4.24 -1.05
CA SER A 144 24.88 -4.53 -1.78
C SER A 144 26.16 -3.96 -1.15
N GLY A 145 26.04 -2.93 -0.29
CA GLY A 145 27.17 -2.23 0.30
C GLY A 145 28.03 -1.43 -0.69
N ARG A 146 27.64 -1.37 -1.98
CA ARG A 146 28.39 -0.69 -3.04
C ARG A 146 28.29 0.84 -2.96
N PRO A 147 29.20 1.58 -3.62
CA PRO A 147 29.06 3.01 -3.82
C PRO A 147 27.74 3.37 -4.52
N ALA A 148 27.27 4.61 -4.33
CA ALA A 148 25.95 5.07 -4.77
C ALA A 148 25.64 4.75 -6.25
N GLU A 149 26.58 5.01 -7.15
CA GLU A 149 26.41 4.78 -8.59
C GLU A 149 26.18 3.30 -8.91
N GLN A 150 27.01 2.41 -8.36
CA GLN A 150 26.87 0.96 -8.54
C GLN A 150 25.59 0.42 -7.89
N ALA A 151 25.21 0.95 -6.73
CA ALA A 151 23.95 0.58 -6.08
C ALA A 151 22.73 0.98 -6.94
N LEU A 152 22.76 2.16 -7.55
CA LEU A 152 21.71 2.62 -8.48
C LEU A 152 21.68 1.80 -9.77
N ASP A 153 22.81 1.24 -10.20
CA ASP A 153 22.85 0.33 -11.33
C ASP A 153 22.33 -1.07 -10.99
N ILE A 154 22.57 -1.56 -9.77
CA ILE A 154 21.93 -2.80 -9.26
C ILE A 154 20.42 -2.62 -9.28
N MET A 155 19.93 -1.49 -8.75
CA MET A 155 18.51 -1.17 -8.72
C MET A 155 17.86 -1.09 -10.10
N LYS A 156 18.60 -0.99 -11.21
CA LYS A 156 18.04 -0.94 -12.58
C LYS A 156 17.89 -2.31 -13.23
N ARG A 157 18.57 -3.32 -12.70
CA ARG A 157 18.58 -4.63 -13.33
C ARG A 157 17.24 -5.31 -13.13
N SER A 158 16.91 -6.24 -14.01
CA SER A 158 15.64 -6.97 -13.94
C SER A 158 15.70 -8.19 -13.02
N ASP A 159 16.89 -8.61 -12.59
CA ASP A 159 17.08 -9.70 -11.63
C ASP A 159 16.85 -9.20 -10.20
N ILE A 160 16.06 -9.97 -9.45
CA ILE A 160 15.88 -9.75 -8.02
C ILE A 160 17.05 -10.38 -7.25
N GLY A 161 17.63 -9.63 -6.31
CA GLY A 161 18.68 -10.12 -5.43
C GLY A 161 18.15 -10.73 -4.13
N PRO A 162 19.04 -11.37 -3.34
CA PRO A 162 18.65 -12.01 -2.09
C PRO A 162 18.09 -11.04 -1.04
N PHE A 163 18.59 -9.80 -1.00
CA PHE A 163 18.09 -8.81 -0.04
C PHE A 163 16.69 -8.35 -0.42
N GLY A 164 16.41 -8.20 -1.72
CA GLY A 164 15.09 -7.94 -2.26
C GLY A 164 14.10 -9.03 -1.87
N VAL A 165 14.43 -10.29 -2.12
CA VAL A 165 13.59 -11.44 -1.75
C VAL A 165 13.29 -11.47 -0.25
N VAL A 166 14.33 -11.41 0.60
CA VAL A 166 14.16 -11.45 2.06
C VAL A 166 13.30 -10.29 2.55
N THR A 167 13.51 -9.09 2.01
CA THR A 167 12.72 -7.90 2.38
C THR A 167 11.26 -8.04 1.96
N LEU A 168 10.98 -8.55 0.76
CA LEU A 168 9.61 -8.80 0.31
C LEU A 168 8.89 -9.82 1.19
N VAL A 169 9.56 -10.95 1.48
CA VAL A 169 8.98 -12.01 2.32
C VAL A 169 8.62 -11.46 3.70
N PHE A 170 9.55 -10.82 4.41
CA PHE A 170 9.25 -10.28 5.73
C PHE A 170 8.21 -9.16 5.70
N THR A 171 8.22 -8.32 4.67
CA THR A 171 7.25 -7.22 4.54
C THR A 171 5.83 -7.75 4.31
N LEU A 172 5.66 -8.68 3.37
CA LEU A 172 4.36 -9.28 3.07
C LEU A 172 3.85 -10.13 4.23
N LEU A 173 4.73 -10.89 4.90
CA LEU A 173 4.37 -11.63 6.12
C LEU A 173 3.91 -10.67 7.23
N ALA A 174 4.63 -9.58 7.48
CA ALA A 174 4.24 -8.60 8.48
C ALA A 174 2.90 -7.93 8.15
N GLN A 175 2.68 -7.55 6.87
CA GLN A 175 1.41 -6.97 6.42
C GLN A 175 0.24 -7.95 6.62
N VAL A 176 0.38 -9.19 6.17
CA VAL A 176 -0.66 -10.21 6.29
C VAL A 176 -0.93 -10.60 7.74
N ALA A 177 0.11 -10.83 8.54
CA ALA A 177 -0.03 -11.20 9.95
C ALA A 177 -0.71 -10.09 10.75
N ALA A 178 -0.23 -8.84 10.61
CA ALA A 178 -0.82 -7.70 11.31
C ALA A 178 -2.26 -7.44 10.85
N LEU A 179 -2.55 -7.53 9.54
CA LEU A 179 -3.91 -7.35 9.05
C LEU A 179 -4.85 -8.47 9.52
N SER A 180 -4.36 -9.71 9.62
CA SER A 180 -5.13 -10.85 10.13
C SER A 180 -5.53 -10.66 11.59
N GLU A 181 -4.59 -10.23 12.43
CA GLU A 181 -4.82 -9.92 13.85
C GLU A 181 -5.84 -8.79 14.02
N VAL A 182 -5.65 -7.70 13.26
CA VAL A 182 -6.55 -6.53 13.28
C VAL A 182 -7.94 -6.87 12.73
N SER A 183 -8.02 -7.76 11.75
CA SER A 183 -9.28 -8.25 11.19
C SER A 183 -10.04 -9.12 12.18
N ALA A 184 -9.35 -9.98 12.93
CA ALA A 184 -9.95 -10.75 14.02
C ALA A 184 -10.50 -9.85 15.14
N ALA A 185 -9.88 -8.69 15.35
CA ALA A 185 -10.38 -7.64 16.26
C ALA A 185 -11.49 -6.75 15.66
N GLY A 186 -11.96 -7.02 14.43
CA GLY A 186 -13.05 -6.30 13.77
C GLY A 186 -12.66 -4.96 13.11
N ALA A 187 -11.38 -4.58 13.12
CA ALA A 187 -10.89 -3.31 12.59
C ALA A 187 -10.07 -3.44 11.29
N GLY A 188 -10.06 -4.63 10.67
CA GLY A 188 -9.34 -4.94 9.43
C GLY A 188 -9.52 -3.91 8.31
N PRO A 189 -10.77 -3.62 7.85
CA PRO A 189 -11.00 -2.71 6.72
C PRO A 189 -10.50 -1.28 6.97
N ILE A 190 -10.70 -0.75 8.17
CA ILE A 190 -10.25 0.62 8.50
C ILE A 190 -8.72 0.69 8.63
N ALA A 191 -8.09 -0.34 9.19
CA ALA A 191 -6.63 -0.43 9.27
C ALA A 191 -6.00 -0.54 7.87
N LEU A 192 -6.59 -1.33 6.97
CA LEU A 192 -6.11 -1.43 5.59
C LEU A 192 -6.29 -0.12 4.82
N PHE A 193 -7.44 0.54 4.98
CA PHE A 193 -7.71 1.85 4.37
C PHE A 193 -6.67 2.88 4.81
N THR A 194 -6.46 3.02 6.12
CA THR A 194 -5.50 3.97 6.69
C THR A 194 -4.06 3.63 6.31
N ALA A 195 -3.68 2.35 6.28
CA ALA A 195 -2.36 1.92 5.83
C ALA A 195 -2.09 2.22 4.35
N CYS A 196 -3.09 2.07 3.48
CA CYS A 196 -2.98 2.46 2.08
C CYS A 196 -2.83 3.98 1.91
N VAL A 197 -3.60 4.76 2.69
CA VAL A 197 -3.50 6.23 2.74
C VAL A 197 -2.11 6.67 3.24
N ALA A 198 -1.63 6.09 4.34
CA ALA A 198 -0.30 6.37 4.90
C ALA A 198 0.82 6.10 3.88
N GLY A 199 0.72 4.98 3.16
CA GLY A 199 1.62 4.65 2.05
C GLY A 199 1.72 5.77 1.02
N ARG A 200 0.60 6.37 0.62
CA ARG A 200 0.60 7.43 -0.41
C ARG A 200 0.92 8.81 0.16
N LEU A 201 0.63 9.08 1.43
CA LEU A 201 1.13 10.26 2.13
C LEU A 201 2.67 10.26 2.21
N ALA A 202 3.30 9.08 2.31
CA ALA A 202 4.76 8.97 2.28
C ALA A 202 5.35 9.54 0.98
N LEU A 203 4.68 9.34 -0.17
CA LEU A 203 5.07 9.94 -1.45
C LEU A 203 4.99 11.48 -1.41
N THR A 204 3.88 12.03 -0.90
CA THR A 204 3.68 13.47 -0.75
C THR A 204 4.81 14.11 0.07
N TRP A 205 5.18 13.48 1.18
CA TRP A 205 6.26 13.96 2.05
C TRP A 205 7.66 13.72 1.48
N ALA A 206 7.85 12.63 0.72
CA ALA A 206 9.11 12.32 0.06
C ALA A 206 9.44 13.29 -1.07
N CYS A 207 8.44 13.75 -1.81
CA CYS A 207 8.58 14.65 -2.96
C CYS A 207 8.61 16.14 -2.59
N ARG A 208 8.73 16.47 -1.29
CA ARG A 208 8.74 17.84 -0.79
C ARG A 208 10.00 18.61 -1.19
N ALA A 209 9.88 19.93 -1.31
CA ALA A 209 11.03 20.83 -1.47
C ALA A 209 12.19 20.52 -0.50
N GLY A 210 13.41 20.45 -1.04
CA GLY A 210 14.64 20.10 -0.33
C GLY A 210 15.06 18.62 -0.41
N VAL A 211 14.30 17.77 -1.10
CA VAL A 211 14.69 16.38 -1.37
C VAL A 211 15.23 16.26 -2.80
N PRO A 212 16.51 15.90 -3.00
CA PRO A 212 17.10 15.77 -4.32
C PRO A 212 16.69 14.46 -5.01
N SER A 213 16.73 14.46 -6.34
CA SER A 213 16.68 13.22 -7.13
C SER A 213 18.04 12.55 -7.11
N ALA A 214 18.08 11.21 -7.03
CA ALA A 214 19.34 10.46 -7.08
C ALA A 214 19.99 10.50 -8.47
N ARG A 215 19.20 10.76 -9.52
CA ARG A 215 19.65 10.81 -10.92
C ARG A 215 18.89 11.88 -11.71
N PRO A 216 19.45 12.42 -12.81
CA PRO A 216 18.83 13.50 -13.58
C PRO A 216 17.58 13.10 -14.39
N GLY A 217 17.23 11.81 -14.47
CA GLY A 217 16.10 11.31 -15.26
C GLY A 217 15.20 10.29 -14.55
N GLY A 218 14.12 9.90 -15.23
CA GLY A 218 13.10 8.99 -14.70
C GLY A 218 12.15 9.64 -13.69
N LEU A 219 11.26 8.84 -13.11
CA LEU A 219 10.19 9.37 -12.27
C LEU A 219 10.70 10.18 -11.06
N GLY A 220 11.73 9.69 -10.36
CA GLY A 220 12.32 10.38 -9.21
C GLY A 220 12.74 11.81 -9.54
N ALA A 221 13.33 12.03 -10.72
CA ALA A 221 13.69 13.36 -11.20
C ALA A 221 12.46 14.24 -11.42
N MET A 222 11.37 13.71 -11.97
CA MET A 222 10.15 14.47 -12.24
C MET A 222 9.44 14.96 -10.98
N VAL A 223 9.48 14.19 -9.89
CA VAL A 223 8.69 14.47 -8.68
C VAL A 223 9.52 15.02 -7.51
N ALA A 224 10.83 14.80 -7.48
CA ALA A 224 11.69 15.30 -6.41
C ALA A 224 11.61 16.83 -6.28
N GLY A 225 11.36 17.32 -5.06
CA GLY A 225 11.29 18.74 -4.75
C GLY A 225 10.05 19.48 -5.28
N THR A 226 9.05 18.78 -5.82
CA THR A 226 7.88 19.40 -6.46
C THR A 226 6.74 19.74 -5.49
N VAL A 227 6.65 19.06 -4.34
CA VAL A 227 5.55 19.24 -3.40
C VAL A 227 5.85 20.36 -2.39
N ARG A 228 4.90 21.28 -2.24
CA ARG A 228 4.97 22.40 -1.28
C ARG A 228 4.49 21.94 0.12
N ARG A 229 5.03 22.56 1.17
CA ARG A 229 4.72 22.21 2.58
C ARG A 229 3.24 22.42 2.93
N GLY A 230 2.63 23.52 2.50
CA GLY A 230 1.23 23.85 2.79
C GLY A 230 0.26 22.77 2.29
N PRO A 231 0.25 22.45 0.99
CA PRO A 231 -0.59 21.37 0.45
C PRO A 231 -0.33 20.00 1.09
N ALA A 232 0.93 19.67 1.40
CA ALA A 232 1.28 18.42 2.08
C ALA A 232 0.64 18.33 3.48
N LEU A 233 0.70 19.42 4.26
CA LEU A 233 0.06 19.49 5.57
C LEU A 233 -1.46 19.42 5.45
N ALA A 234 -2.06 20.16 4.52
CA ALA A 234 -3.51 20.19 4.30
C ALA A 234 -4.06 18.80 3.92
N VAL A 235 -3.42 18.11 2.96
CA VAL A 235 -3.86 16.76 2.57
C VAL A 235 -3.62 15.75 3.69
N THR A 236 -2.54 15.89 4.46
CA THR A 236 -2.30 15.03 5.64
C THR A 236 -3.41 15.22 6.68
N ALA A 237 -3.74 16.46 7.03
CA ALA A 237 -4.80 16.75 8.00
C ALA A 237 -6.17 16.21 7.53
N LEU A 238 -6.52 16.41 6.25
CA LEU A 238 -7.74 15.88 5.66
C LEU A 238 -7.81 14.35 5.72
N MET A 239 -6.71 13.68 5.35
CA MET A 239 -6.61 12.22 5.31
C MET A 239 -6.51 11.58 6.70
N LEU A 240 -6.10 12.32 7.73
CA LEU A 240 -6.17 11.88 9.13
C LEU A 240 -7.57 12.09 9.73
N ALA A 241 -8.26 13.17 9.34
CA ALA A 241 -9.60 13.46 9.82
C ALA A 241 -10.65 12.45 9.32
N LEU A 242 -10.53 11.96 8.08
CA LEU A 242 -11.52 11.07 7.46
C LEU A 242 -11.64 9.69 8.17
N PRO A 243 -10.55 8.93 8.39
CA PRO A 243 -10.59 7.69 9.17
C PRO A 243 -10.97 7.93 10.63
N ALA A 244 -10.45 9.00 11.25
CA ALA A 244 -10.77 9.35 12.63
C ALA A 244 -12.27 9.61 12.81
N ALA A 245 -12.89 10.38 11.90
CA ALA A 245 -14.32 10.62 11.88
C ALA A 245 -15.10 9.32 11.65
N LEU A 246 -14.66 8.45 10.73
CA LEU A 246 -15.30 7.16 10.46
C LEU A 246 -15.24 6.24 11.69
N THR A 247 -14.08 6.11 12.35
CA THR A 247 -13.95 5.34 13.59
C THR A 247 -14.80 5.90 14.72
N LEU A 248 -14.89 7.24 14.83
CA LEU A 248 -15.71 7.89 15.84
C LEU A 248 -17.20 7.64 15.60
N LEU A 249 -17.67 7.76 14.35
CA LEU A 249 -19.06 7.50 13.95
C LEU A 249 -19.49 6.06 14.24
N VAL A 250 -18.61 5.09 14.00
CA VAL A 250 -18.84 3.68 14.37
C VAL A 250 -18.86 3.52 15.89
N SER A 251 -17.92 4.16 16.61
CA SER A 251 -17.79 4.04 18.07
C SER A 251 -18.94 4.66 18.86
N ILE A 252 -19.64 5.65 18.30
CA ILE A 252 -20.81 6.29 18.93
C ILE A 252 -22.15 5.66 18.51
N GLY A 253 -22.12 4.55 17.77
CA GLY A 253 -23.33 3.85 17.32
C GLY A 253 -24.15 4.61 16.27
N ALA A 254 -23.63 5.72 15.73
CA ALA A 254 -24.28 6.48 14.65
C ALA A 254 -24.26 5.71 13.32
N PHE A 255 -23.40 4.70 13.21
CA PHE A 255 -23.35 3.77 12.10
C PHE A 255 -23.19 2.36 12.66
N SER A 256 -24.23 1.55 12.56
CA SER A 256 -24.10 0.10 12.78
C SER A 256 -23.57 -0.46 11.46
N PRO A 257 -22.29 -0.87 11.36
CA PRO A 257 -21.87 -1.59 10.17
C PRO A 257 -22.76 -2.82 10.10
N VAL A 258 -23.40 -3.05 8.95
CA VAL A 258 -24.04 -4.34 8.64
C VAL A 258 -22.91 -5.36 8.50
N LEU A 259 -22.30 -5.70 9.63
CA LEU A 259 -21.52 -6.90 9.81
C LEU A 259 -22.46 -7.83 10.57
N PRO A 260 -22.75 -9.04 10.06
CA PRO A 260 -23.43 -10.01 10.89
C PRO A 260 -22.63 -10.12 12.18
N ALA A 261 -23.35 -10.02 13.31
CA ALA A 261 -22.75 -10.30 14.60
C ALA A 261 -22.03 -11.64 14.48
N PHE A 262 -20.73 -11.67 14.75
CA PHE A 262 -20.04 -12.91 15.09
C PHE A 262 -20.59 -13.36 16.45
N SER A 263 -21.87 -13.78 16.49
CA SER A 263 -22.38 -14.63 17.54
C SER A 263 -21.68 -15.96 17.35
N GLY A 264 -20.70 -16.24 18.21
CA GLY A 264 -19.95 -17.48 18.15
C GLY A 264 -20.88 -18.68 18.03
N ALA A 265 -20.74 -19.41 16.93
CA ALA A 265 -21.09 -20.82 16.90
C ALA A 265 -20.02 -21.54 17.74
N SER A 266 -20.21 -21.56 19.05
CA SER A 266 -19.52 -22.51 19.94
C SER A 266 -20.14 -23.91 19.89
N ASP A 267 -21.17 -24.12 19.08
CA ASP A 267 -21.90 -25.38 19.06
C ASP A 267 -21.65 -26.11 17.73
N GLY A 268 -20.67 -27.02 17.77
CA GLY A 268 -20.65 -28.19 16.91
C GLY A 268 -19.80 -28.10 15.64
N PHE A 269 -18.50 -28.35 15.76
CA PHE A 269 -17.85 -29.40 14.97
C PHE A 269 -16.50 -29.75 15.59
N GLY A 270 -16.43 -30.89 16.26
CA GLY A 270 -15.19 -31.44 16.79
C GLY A 270 -14.29 -31.93 15.66
N LEU A 271 -13.09 -31.37 15.58
CA LEU A 271 -11.91 -32.07 15.10
C LEU A 271 -10.75 -31.74 16.04
N SER A 272 -10.40 -32.75 16.82
CA SER A 272 -9.24 -32.83 17.69
C SER A 272 -7.95 -32.67 16.88
N ALA A 273 -7.25 -31.55 17.10
CA ALA A 273 -5.81 -31.47 16.87
C ALA A 273 -5.12 -31.37 18.23
N SER A 274 -4.97 -32.52 18.87
CA SER A 274 -4.11 -32.72 20.02
C SER A 274 -2.66 -32.42 19.61
N TYR A 275 -2.09 -31.31 20.10
CA TYR A 275 -0.65 -31.17 20.24
C TYR A 275 -0.33 -30.75 21.68
N VAL A 276 0.61 -31.50 22.23
CA VAL A 276 0.90 -31.76 23.65
C VAL A 276 1.52 -30.58 24.40
N SER A 277 1.25 -30.56 25.71
CA SER A 277 2.08 -30.10 26.86
C SER A 277 1.33 -29.01 27.66
N SER A 278 0.95 -29.16 28.95
CA SER A 278 1.53 -29.90 30.06
C SER A 278 0.54 -29.95 31.23
N GLY A 279 0.63 -30.97 32.10
CA GLY A 279 0.43 -30.79 33.55
C GLY A 279 -0.96 -31.07 34.15
N VAL A 280 -1.16 -32.33 34.55
CA VAL A 280 -1.65 -32.78 35.88
C VAL A 280 -2.48 -31.78 36.71
N SER A 281 -3.79 -32.04 36.90
CA SER A 281 -4.30 -32.74 38.09
C SER A 281 -5.83 -32.84 38.07
N ALA A 282 -6.33 -33.95 38.61
CA ALA A 282 -7.72 -34.32 38.71
C ALA A 282 -8.52 -33.45 39.69
N THR A 283 -9.82 -33.27 39.40
CA THR A 283 -10.92 -33.76 40.26
C THR A 283 -12.24 -33.69 39.48
N ALA A 284 -12.82 -34.85 39.21
CA ALA A 284 -14.23 -34.99 38.93
C ALA A 284 -15.02 -34.86 40.25
N GLY A 285 -16.13 -34.13 40.21
CA GLY A 285 -17.03 -33.95 41.35
C GLY A 285 -18.36 -33.38 40.87
N GLU A 286 -19.29 -34.30 40.62
CA GLU A 286 -20.76 -34.21 40.61
C GLU A 286 -21.42 -32.83 40.86
N ALA A 287 -22.38 -32.47 40.01
CA ALA A 287 -23.79 -32.46 40.41
C ALA A 287 -24.73 -32.07 39.25
N MET A 288 -25.61 -33.02 38.96
CA MET A 288 -26.87 -32.93 38.26
C MET A 288 -27.87 -32.09 39.06
N LEU A 289 -28.61 -31.16 38.43
CA LEU A 289 -30.09 -31.02 38.48
C LEU A 289 -30.61 -29.64 38.01
N SER A 290 -31.80 -29.73 37.41
CA SER A 290 -32.88 -28.75 37.18
C SER A 290 -32.89 -27.86 35.93
N GLU A 291 -33.83 -28.20 35.04
CA GLU A 291 -34.54 -27.34 34.09
C GLU A 291 -35.12 -26.06 34.75
N VAL A 292 -35.29 -24.98 33.99
CA VAL A 292 -36.53 -24.16 33.88
C VAL A 292 -36.40 -23.09 32.79
N HIS A 293 -37.46 -22.95 31.99
CA HIS A 293 -37.67 -21.98 30.90
C HIS A 293 -37.64 -20.48 31.32
N GLY A 294 -36.85 -19.67 30.58
CA GLY A 294 -37.04 -18.24 30.20
C GLY A 294 -37.19 -17.16 31.29
N PRO A 295 -37.09 -15.84 30.98
CA PRO A 295 -36.70 -15.17 29.73
C PRO A 295 -35.42 -14.30 29.86
N VAL A 296 -34.82 -13.96 28.70
CA VAL A 296 -33.94 -12.80 28.42
C VAL A 296 -33.32 -12.11 29.64
N GLY A 297 -32.28 -12.74 30.20
CA GLY A 297 -31.41 -12.12 31.19
C GLY A 297 -30.47 -11.15 30.50
N LEU A 298 -30.67 -9.87 30.79
CA LEU A 298 -29.72 -8.78 30.58
C LEU A 298 -28.42 -9.12 31.35
N ALA A 299 -27.55 -9.95 30.76
CA ALA A 299 -26.30 -10.33 31.38
C ALA A 299 -25.30 -9.19 31.24
N ALA A 300 -25.07 -8.56 32.38
CA ALA A 300 -24.13 -7.49 32.62
C ALA A 300 -22.79 -7.74 31.90
N VAL A 301 -22.38 -6.71 31.17
CA VAL A 301 -21.01 -6.45 30.74
C VAL A 301 -20.07 -6.70 31.93
N GLY A 302 -19.29 -7.77 31.87
CA GLY A 302 -18.18 -7.97 32.79
C GLY A 302 -17.14 -6.87 32.60
N PRO A 303 -16.52 -6.34 33.67
CA PRO A 303 -15.54 -5.25 33.56
C PRO A 303 -14.20 -5.81 33.08
N GLY A 304 -14.07 -6.01 31.77
CA GLY A 304 -12.79 -6.25 31.11
C GLY A 304 -12.10 -4.91 30.81
N HIS A 305 -11.27 -4.44 31.75
CA HIS A 305 -10.18 -3.46 31.56
C HIS A 305 -10.28 -2.52 30.33
N GLY A 306 -11.22 -1.57 30.36
CA GLY A 306 -10.92 -0.16 30.09
C GLY A 306 -10.40 0.30 28.72
N ARG A 307 -10.82 -0.28 27.58
CA ARG A 307 -10.74 0.41 26.26
C ARG A 307 -12.08 1.11 25.92
N SER A 308 -12.65 1.83 26.89
CA SER A 308 -14.04 2.36 26.84
C SER A 308 -14.15 3.86 26.51
N SER A 309 -13.15 4.48 25.89
CA SER A 309 -13.31 5.84 25.36
C SER A 309 -13.59 5.79 23.87
N SER A 310 -14.67 6.43 23.41
CA SER A 310 -15.01 6.60 21.98
C SER A 310 -13.89 7.19 21.11
N LEU A 311 -12.85 7.74 21.75
CA LEU A 311 -11.68 8.35 21.12
C LEU A 311 -10.50 7.39 20.88
N TRP A 312 -10.52 6.16 21.44
CA TRP A 312 -9.40 5.21 21.32
C TRP A 312 -9.10 4.85 19.86
N GLY A 313 -10.13 4.47 19.09
CA GLY A 313 -9.99 4.14 17.67
C GLY A 313 -9.39 5.28 16.83
N PRO A 314 -9.94 6.51 16.90
CA PRO A 314 -9.35 7.68 16.25
C PRO A 314 -7.89 7.94 16.63
N CYS A 315 -7.55 7.83 17.92
CA CYS A 315 -6.17 8.03 18.40
C CYS A 315 -5.21 6.99 17.84
N VAL A 316 -5.61 5.71 17.82
CA VAL A 316 -4.82 4.62 17.22
C VAL A 316 -4.60 4.86 15.73
N ALA A 317 -5.64 5.27 14.99
CA ALA A 317 -5.54 5.54 13.57
C ALA A 317 -4.51 6.64 13.27
N VAL A 318 -4.56 7.75 14.01
CA VAL A 318 -3.60 8.85 13.85
C VAL A 318 -2.19 8.39 14.23
N LEU A 319 -2.03 7.70 15.36
CA LEU A 319 -0.74 7.19 15.81
C LEU A 319 -0.10 6.25 14.78
N ALA A 320 -0.88 5.32 14.23
CA ALA A 320 -0.42 4.34 13.25
C ALA A 320 0.06 5.01 11.95
N VAL A 321 -0.70 5.99 11.44
CA VAL A 321 -0.30 6.75 10.24
C VAL A 321 0.97 7.55 10.52
N LEU A 322 1.08 8.22 11.68
CA LEU A 322 2.28 8.99 12.04
C LEU A 322 3.52 8.08 12.17
N ALA A 323 3.37 6.89 12.74
CA ALA A 323 4.44 5.90 12.82
C ALA A 323 4.87 5.43 11.42
N GLY A 324 3.92 5.15 10.52
CA GLY A 324 4.21 4.82 9.12
C GLY A 324 4.97 5.94 8.39
N LEU A 325 4.54 7.19 8.56
CA LEU A 325 5.23 8.35 7.97
C LEU A 325 6.64 8.55 8.55
N LEU A 326 6.83 8.28 9.85
CA LEU A 326 8.14 8.34 10.49
C LEU A 326 9.09 7.27 9.94
N ALA A 327 8.62 6.03 9.79
CA ALA A 327 9.39 4.93 9.21
C ALA A 327 9.79 5.23 7.77
N ALA A 328 8.85 5.68 6.93
CA ALA A 328 9.14 6.11 5.57
C ALA A 328 10.13 7.28 5.54
N TRP A 329 9.97 8.29 6.41
CA TRP A 329 10.93 9.39 6.49
C TRP A 329 12.34 8.92 6.86
N ALA A 330 12.46 7.92 7.74
CA ALA A 330 13.75 7.38 8.16
C ALA A 330 14.41 6.61 7.00
N LEU A 331 13.64 5.79 6.29
CA LEU A 331 14.11 5.11 5.08
C LEU A 331 14.53 6.11 4.00
N ARG A 332 13.73 7.16 3.75
CA ARG A 332 14.07 8.22 2.80
C ARG A 332 15.38 8.91 3.18
N ARG A 333 15.57 9.25 4.46
CA ARG A 333 16.84 9.83 4.92
C ARG A 333 18.02 8.90 4.70
N ARG A 334 17.83 7.60 4.88
CA ARG A 334 18.87 6.60 4.58
C ARG A 334 19.16 6.52 3.08
N ALA A 335 18.12 6.47 2.24
CA ALA A 335 18.25 6.47 0.78
C ALA A 335 18.97 7.72 0.28
N VAL A 336 18.56 8.92 0.70
CA VAL A 336 19.22 10.19 0.31
C VAL A 336 20.68 10.20 0.74
N ARG A 337 21.00 9.74 1.96
CA ARG A 337 22.39 9.68 2.44
C ARG A 337 23.25 8.65 1.69
N ARG A 338 22.67 7.54 1.23
CA ARG A 338 23.41 6.44 0.59
C ARG A 338 23.46 6.52 -0.94
N LEU A 339 22.45 7.10 -1.56
CA LEU A 339 22.23 7.13 -3.00
C LEU A 339 22.29 8.54 -3.60
N GLY A 340 22.36 9.58 -2.76
CA GLY A 340 22.38 10.98 -3.19
C GLY A 340 21.00 11.58 -3.48
N GLY A 341 19.91 10.81 -3.38
CA GLY A 341 18.55 11.31 -3.57
C GLY A 341 17.48 10.21 -3.60
N ILE A 342 16.32 10.53 -4.17
CA ILE A 342 15.21 9.58 -4.37
C ILE A 342 15.11 9.10 -5.83
N THR A 343 14.71 7.85 -6.03
CA THR A 343 14.30 7.25 -7.32
C THR A 343 12.82 6.84 -7.28
N GLY A 344 12.27 6.33 -8.39
CA GLY A 344 10.94 5.69 -8.38
C GLY A 344 10.89 4.49 -7.42
N ASP A 345 11.95 3.68 -7.40
CA ASP A 345 12.05 2.50 -6.52
C ASP A 345 12.09 2.90 -5.05
N VAL A 346 12.84 3.96 -4.71
CA VAL A 346 12.81 4.56 -3.37
C VAL A 346 11.38 4.93 -2.99
N LEU A 347 10.64 5.59 -3.88
CA LEU A 347 9.25 5.97 -3.62
C LEU A 347 8.34 4.75 -3.40
N GLY A 348 8.52 3.69 -4.20
CA GLY A 348 7.82 2.41 -4.01
C GLY A 348 8.09 1.80 -2.64
N ALA A 349 9.37 1.72 -2.24
CA ALA A 349 9.76 1.22 -0.93
C ALA A 349 9.17 2.03 0.24
N LEU A 350 9.06 3.36 0.08
CA LEU A 350 8.45 4.22 1.09
C LEU A 350 6.95 3.94 1.27
N VAL A 351 6.24 3.63 0.19
CA VAL A 351 4.82 3.24 0.25
C VAL A 351 4.68 1.96 1.07
N GLU A 352 5.45 0.92 0.75
CA GLU A 352 5.34 -0.38 1.42
C GLU A 352 5.74 -0.32 2.89
N ILE A 353 6.82 0.39 3.23
CA ILE A 353 7.25 0.54 4.63
C ILE A 353 6.23 1.33 5.45
N ALA A 354 5.65 2.41 4.90
CA ALA A 354 4.60 3.13 5.60
C ALA A 354 3.34 2.27 5.79
N THR A 355 2.93 1.52 4.75
CA THR A 355 1.78 0.61 4.83
C THR A 355 2.00 -0.50 5.86
N ALA A 356 3.14 -1.21 5.81
CA ALA A 356 3.47 -2.28 6.74
C ALA A 356 3.56 -1.78 8.19
N THR A 357 4.26 -0.66 8.42
CA THR A 357 4.40 -0.08 9.77
C THR A 357 3.04 0.34 10.34
N THR A 358 2.16 0.93 9.51
CA THR A 358 0.82 1.33 9.94
C THR A 358 0.02 0.12 10.41
N LEU A 359 0.02 -0.99 9.64
CA LEU A 359 -0.67 -2.23 10.02
C LEU A 359 -0.09 -2.84 11.30
N VAL A 360 1.24 -2.89 11.42
CA VAL A 360 1.90 -3.44 12.62
C VAL A 360 1.53 -2.63 13.87
N VAL A 361 1.50 -1.29 13.79
CA VAL A 361 1.09 -0.45 14.93
C VAL A 361 -0.38 -0.68 15.29
N TYR A 362 -1.26 -0.88 14.30
CA TYR A 362 -2.64 -1.28 14.57
C TYR A 362 -2.71 -2.62 15.33
N ALA A 363 -1.96 -3.64 14.88
CA ALA A 363 -1.92 -4.94 15.55
C ALA A 363 -1.43 -4.79 17.00
N MET A 364 -0.28 -4.16 17.21
CA MET A 364 0.31 -3.96 18.54
C MET A 364 -0.56 -3.15 19.52
N THR A 365 -1.47 -2.31 19.02
CA THR A 365 -2.35 -1.49 19.87
C THR A 365 -3.70 -2.14 20.14
N MET A 366 -4.08 -3.16 19.37
CA MET A 366 -5.37 -3.86 19.48
C MET A 366 -5.26 -5.29 19.97
N GLY A 367 -4.12 -5.94 19.81
CA GLY A 367 -3.75 -7.16 20.55
C GLY A 367 -3.58 -6.94 22.05
#